data_AF-A0A955YQL5-F1
#
_entry.id   AF-A0A955YQL5-F1
#
_cell.length_a   1.000
_cell.length_b   1.000
_cell.length_c   1.000
_cell.angle_alpha   90.00
_cell.angle_beta   90.00
_cell.angle_gamma   90.00
#
_symmetry.space_group_name_H-M   'P 1'
#
loop_
_entity.id
_entity.type
_entity.pdbx_description
1 polymer ?
#
loop_
_entity_poly.entity_id
_entity_poly.type
_entity_poly.pdbx_seq_one_letter_code
_entity_poly.pdbx_strand_id
1 'polypeptide(L)'
;MSRLDAAQLYERFYGDGRSRRGVFEAIAGWRAPARALYPGSFIHVAASFEIPHVTYVDTDRRARRFFAAREQVLAVVRAEKRYDGPPSFDFIGGSYEHPLDLPDASHDLLVSLYAGFISKPCKRYLAIGGVLVANNSHGDAGLAAIDPDYALVGVLAGRTDRLRVSEDALDTYLVPKSGTPPTEEQLRRLGRGVAYTRPAVAYLFRRLR
;
A
#
# COMPACT_ATOMS: atom_id res chain seq x y z
N MET A 1 -4.44 18.21 -28.93
CA MET A 1 -4.60 17.58 -27.59
C MET A 1 -3.51 18.15 -26.70
N SER A 2 -3.84 18.79 -25.56
CA SER A 2 -2.79 19.34 -24.70
C SER A 2 -1.90 18.22 -24.18
N ARG A 3 -0.58 18.48 -24.16
CA ARG A 3 0.42 17.59 -23.59
C ARG A 3 0.04 17.34 -22.13
N LEU A 4 -0.05 16.08 -21.72
CA LEU A 4 -0.25 15.75 -20.31
C LEU A 4 0.96 16.30 -19.53
N ASP A 5 0.72 17.06 -18.47
CA ASP A 5 1.72 17.45 -17.47
C ASP A 5 1.50 16.60 -16.22
N ALA A 6 2.36 15.61 -16.01
CA ALA A 6 2.24 14.68 -14.89
C ALA A 6 2.43 15.38 -13.54
N ALA A 7 3.29 16.40 -13.46
CA ALA A 7 3.56 17.12 -12.21
C ALA A 7 2.33 17.93 -11.79
N GLN A 8 1.73 18.69 -12.70
CA GLN A 8 0.50 19.44 -12.43
C GLN A 8 -0.66 18.51 -12.05
N LEU A 9 -0.79 17.38 -12.75
CA LEU A 9 -1.84 16.41 -12.42
C LEU A 9 -1.62 15.77 -11.06
N TYR A 10 -0.38 15.39 -10.73
CA TYR A 10 -0.05 14.84 -9.44
C TYR A 10 -0.30 15.85 -8.31
N GLU A 11 0.17 17.09 -8.45
CA GLU A 11 -0.06 18.16 -7.48
C GLU A 11 -1.56 18.41 -7.25
N ARG A 12 -2.35 18.43 -8.32
CA ARG A 12 -3.80 18.60 -8.22
C ARG A 12 -4.46 17.53 -7.33
N PHE A 13 -4.03 16.27 -7.41
CA PHE A 13 -4.64 15.18 -6.63
C PHE A 13 -3.97 14.98 -5.26
N TYR A 14 -2.65 15.14 -5.18
CA TYR A 14 -1.83 14.71 -4.05
C TYR A 14 -0.96 15.83 -3.43
N GLY A 15 -1.10 17.07 -3.91
CA GLY A 15 -0.53 18.27 -3.27
C GLY A 15 -1.11 18.55 -1.88
N ASP A 16 -0.63 19.61 -1.24
CA ASP A 16 -1.04 20.08 0.10
C ASP A 16 -1.11 18.98 1.18
N GLY A 17 -0.13 18.06 1.20
CA GLY A 17 -0.05 16.98 2.19
C GLY A 17 -1.00 15.80 1.94
N ARG A 18 -1.76 15.78 0.82
CA ARG A 18 -2.63 14.64 0.45
C ARG A 18 -1.85 13.43 -0.07
N SER A 19 -0.55 13.57 -0.35
CA SER A 19 0.34 12.50 -0.81
C SER A 19 0.56 11.38 0.21
N ARG A 20 0.17 11.57 1.49
CA ARG A 20 0.33 10.56 2.55
C ARG A 20 1.76 9.98 2.63
N ARG A 21 2.75 10.76 2.19
CA ARG A 21 4.16 10.36 2.09
C ARG A 21 4.70 9.77 3.38
N GLY A 22 4.28 10.32 4.53
CA GLY A 22 4.68 9.84 5.86
C GLY A 22 4.42 8.36 6.13
N VAL A 23 3.47 7.73 5.43
CA VAL A 23 3.26 6.27 5.51
C VAL A 23 4.47 5.53 4.96
N PHE A 24 4.95 5.93 3.78
CA PHE A 24 6.07 5.27 3.11
C PHE A 24 7.40 5.64 3.77
N GLU A 25 7.56 6.87 4.26
CA GLU A 25 8.73 7.29 5.03
C GLU A 25 8.91 6.42 6.28
N ALA A 26 7.82 6.22 7.03
CA ALA A 26 7.85 5.39 8.24
C ALA A 26 8.21 3.93 7.94
N ILE A 27 7.68 3.37 6.84
CA ILE A 27 7.98 1.99 6.42
C ILE A 27 9.43 1.86 5.95
N ALA A 28 9.92 2.81 5.14
CA ALA A 28 11.28 2.82 4.65
C ALA A 28 12.30 2.98 5.79
N GLY A 29 12.01 3.84 6.76
CA GLY A 29 12.83 3.97 7.98
C GLY A 29 12.86 2.73 8.86
N TRP A 30 11.86 1.84 8.75
CA TRP A 30 11.79 0.61 9.55
C TRP A 30 12.45 -0.60 8.88
N ARG A 31 12.25 -0.81 7.56
CA ARG A 31 12.79 -1.99 6.85
C ARG A 31 13.38 -1.74 5.46
N ALA A 32 13.35 -0.51 4.96
CA ALA A 32 13.91 -0.12 3.65
C ALA A 32 13.55 -1.10 2.51
N PRO A 33 12.26 -1.29 2.19
CA PRO A 33 11.86 -2.20 1.12
C PRO A 33 12.44 -1.75 -0.23
N ALA A 34 12.86 -2.71 -1.04
CA ALA A 34 13.44 -2.46 -2.36
C ALA A 34 12.39 -2.50 -3.48
N ARG A 35 11.33 -3.29 -3.32
CA ARG A 35 10.36 -3.61 -4.38
C ARG A 35 8.93 -3.64 -3.83
N ALA A 36 8.13 -2.64 -4.15
CA ALA A 36 6.72 -2.59 -3.73
C ALA A 36 5.74 -2.96 -4.84
N LEU A 37 4.70 -3.71 -4.51
CA LEU A 37 3.49 -3.86 -5.32
C LEU A 37 2.39 -2.97 -4.73
N TYR A 38 1.83 -2.08 -5.56
CA TYR A 38 0.80 -1.13 -5.15
C TYR A 38 -0.46 -1.24 -6.02
N PRO A 39 -1.39 -2.15 -5.67
CA PRO A 39 -2.67 -2.27 -6.36
C PRO A 39 -3.69 -1.19 -5.96
N GLY A 40 -4.49 -0.76 -6.94
CA GLY A 40 -5.43 0.35 -6.82
C GLY A 40 -4.75 1.68 -6.48
N SER A 41 -3.58 1.91 -7.08
CA SER A 41 -2.76 3.08 -6.77
C SER A 41 -3.32 4.40 -7.31
N PHE A 42 -4.23 4.36 -8.28
CA PHE A 42 -4.53 5.50 -9.15
C PHE A 42 -3.22 6.13 -9.65
N ILE A 43 -3.03 7.46 -9.59
CA ILE A 43 -1.78 8.15 -9.94
C ILE A 43 -0.84 8.37 -8.73
N HIS A 44 -1.06 7.65 -7.63
CA HIS A 44 -0.37 7.87 -6.36
C HIS A 44 1.06 7.33 -6.37
N VAL A 45 2.03 8.18 -6.70
CA VAL A 45 3.45 7.78 -6.80
C VAL A 45 4.29 7.99 -5.54
N ALA A 46 3.69 8.40 -4.41
CA ALA A 46 4.42 8.67 -3.17
C ALA A 46 5.25 7.47 -2.67
N ALA A 47 4.83 6.23 -2.93
CA ALA A 47 5.63 5.04 -2.63
C ALA A 47 7.01 5.08 -3.31
N SER A 48 7.09 5.56 -4.55
CA SER A 48 8.35 5.65 -5.30
C SER A 48 9.30 6.72 -4.76
N PHE A 49 8.87 7.59 -3.83
CA PHE A 49 9.77 8.56 -3.19
C PHE A 49 10.67 7.87 -2.16
N GLU A 50 10.23 6.76 -1.59
CA GLU A 50 10.94 6.05 -0.53
C GLU A 50 11.39 4.64 -0.95
N ILE A 51 10.87 4.11 -2.06
CA ILE A 51 11.09 2.74 -2.53
C ILE A 51 11.67 2.75 -3.96
N PRO A 52 12.82 2.11 -4.22
CA PRO A 52 13.52 2.16 -5.52
C PRO A 52 12.74 1.62 -6.72
N HIS A 53 11.99 0.53 -6.54
CA HIS A 53 11.15 -0.05 -7.59
C HIS A 53 9.72 -0.25 -7.09
N VAL A 54 8.75 0.30 -7.83
CA VAL A 54 7.33 0.14 -7.52
C VAL A 54 6.58 -0.36 -8.74
N THR A 55 5.82 -1.45 -8.57
CA THR A 55 4.84 -1.91 -9.56
C THR A 55 3.46 -1.38 -9.19
N TYR A 56 2.93 -0.50 -10.01
CA TYR A 56 1.60 0.10 -9.86
C TYR A 56 0.57 -0.72 -10.64
N VAL A 57 -0.61 -0.94 -10.05
CA VAL A 57 -1.69 -1.69 -10.72
C VAL A 57 -3.00 -0.91 -10.57
N ASP A 58 -3.65 -0.58 -11.69
CA ASP A 58 -4.93 0.13 -11.64
C ASP A 58 -5.77 -0.06 -12.91
N THR A 59 -7.09 0.01 -12.77
CA THR A 59 -8.05 -0.09 -13.89
C THR A 59 -8.45 1.28 -14.46
N ASP A 60 -8.24 2.38 -13.74
CA ASP A 60 -8.66 3.73 -14.15
C ASP A 60 -7.87 4.20 -15.37
N ARG A 61 -8.60 4.65 -16.40
CA ARG A 61 -8.01 5.14 -17.66
C ARG A 61 -7.08 6.34 -17.45
N ARG A 62 -7.31 7.17 -16.44
CA ARG A 62 -6.45 8.29 -16.06
C ARG A 62 -5.14 7.80 -15.47
N ALA A 63 -5.15 6.73 -14.67
CA ALA A 63 -3.92 6.09 -14.19
C ALA A 63 -3.09 5.57 -15.37
N ARG A 64 -3.74 4.84 -16.29
CA ARG A 64 -3.08 4.36 -17.52
C ARG A 64 -2.43 5.49 -18.32
N ARG A 65 -3.15 6.60 -18.52
CA ARG A 65 -2.64 7.76 -19.25
C ARG A 65 -1.49 8.46 -18.52
N PHE A 66 -1.56 8.53 -17.19
CA PHE A 66 -0.52 9.12 -16.35
C PHE A 66 0.78 8.32 -16.44
N PHE A 67 0.73 7.00 -16.21
CA PHE A 67 1.93 6.16 -16.25
C PHE A 67 2.50 5.95 -17.65
N ALA A 68 1.70 6.14 -18.70
CA ALA A 68 2.21 6.18 -20.08
C ALA A 68 3.17 7.37 -20.32
N ALA A 69 3.07 8.45 -19.55
CA ALA A 69 4.02 9.58 -19.59
C ALA A 69 5.27 9.30 -18.72
N ARG A 70 5.93 8.15 -18.96
CA ARG A 70 6.97 7.58 -18.09
C ARG A 70 8.02 8.57 -17.62
N GLU A 71 8.65 9.32 -18.54
CA GLU A 71 9.69 10.28 -18.18
C GLU A 71 9.21 11.43 -17.29
N GLN A 72 7.96 11.86 -17.47
CA GLN A 72 7.39 12.92 -16.62
C GLN A 72 7.08 12.38 -15.22
N VAL A 73 6.56 11.15 -15.12
CA VAL A 73 6.33 10.51 -13.82
C VAL A 73 7.67 10.28 -13.10
N LEU A 74 8.69 9.79 -13.80
CA LEU A 74 10.04 9.65 -13.24
C LEU A 74 10.66 11.00 -12.88
N ALA A 75 10.33 12.10 -13.56
CA ALA A 75 10.77 13.43 -13.16
C ALA A 75 10.16 13.85 -11.81
N VAL A 76 8.85 13.61 -11.60
CA VAL A 76 8.19 13.83 -10.30
C VAL A 76 8.86 13.00 -9.21
N VAL A 77 9.11 11.71 -9.47
CA VAL A 77 9.76 10.83 -8.49
C VAL A 77 11.20 11.26 -8.19
N ARG A 78 12.00 11.59 -9.21
CA ARG A 78 13.40 12.03 -9.03
C ARG A 78 13.52 13.30 -8.19
N ALA A 79 12.56 14.22 -8.29
CA ALA A 79 12.54 15.44 -7.49
C ALA A 79 12.32 15.16 -5.99
N GLU A 80 11.62 14.07 -5.66
CA GLU A 80 11.16 13.81 -4.30
C GLU A 80 11.86 12.65 -3.59
N LYS A 81 12.58 11.78 -4.32
CA LYS A 81 13.14 10.54 -3.75
C LYS A 81 14.12 10.78 -2.58
N ARG A 82 14.22 9.79 -1.68
CA ARG A 82 15.08 9.81 -0.47
C ARG A 82 16.02 8.59 -0.36
N TYR A 83 16.25 7.91 -1.47
CA TYR A 83 17.19 6.79 -1.58
C TYR A 83 18.20 7.04 -2.70
N ASP A 84 19.27 6.25 -2.70
CA ASP A 84 20.32 6.29 -3.73
C ASP A 84 19.95 5.50 -4.99
N GLY A 85 20.53 5.88 -6.11
CA GLY A 85 20.29 5.24 -7.40
C GLY A 85 19.05 5.75 -8.16
N PRO A 86 18.86 5.30 -9.40
CA PRO A 86 17.75 5.75 -10.25
C PRO A 86 16.42 5.11 -9.81
N PRO A 87 15.33 5.89 -9.74
CA PRO A 87 14.00 5.33 -9.52
C PRO A 87 13.55 4.53 -10.73
N SER A 88 12.75 3.49 -10.50
CA SER A 88 12.10 2.72 -11.57
C SER A 88 10.69 2.33 -11.17
N PHE A 89 9.81 2.18 -12.15
CA PHE A 89 8.46 1.66 -11.91
C PHE A 89 7.97 0.84 -13.08
N ASP A 90 7.02 -0.04 -12.80
CA ASP A 90 6.19 -0.71 -13.80
C ASP A 90 4.73 -0.35 -13.56
N PHE A 91 3.92 -0.39 -14.61
CA PHE A 91 2.48 -0.15 -14.49
C PHE A 91 1.69 -1.23 -15.21
N ILE A 92 0.78 -1.87 -14.50
CA ILE A 92 -0.14 -2.87 -15.03
C ILE A 92 -1.54 -2.27 -15.06
N GLY A 93 -2.04 -2.02 -16.27
CA GLY A 93 -3.39 -1.53 -16.49
C GLY A 93 -4.44 -2.63 -16.36
N GLY A 94 -4.80 -3.05 -15.16
CA GLY A 94 -5.72 -4.18 -14.95
C GLY A 94 -6.29 -4.27 -13.53
N SER A 95 -7.20 -5.21 -13.33
CA SER A 95 -7.70 -5.54 -11.99
C SER A 95 -6.71 -6.47 -11.31
N TYR A 96 -6.39 -6.17 -10.05
CA TYR A 96 -5.58 -7.03 -9.20
C TYR A 96 -6.35 -8.23 -8.64
N GLU A 97 -7.66 -8.31 -8.88
CA GLU A 97 -8.50 -9.47 -8.53
C GLU A 97 -8.27 -10.66 -9.48
N HIS A 98 -7.55 -10.44 -10.58
CA HIS A 98 -7.12 -11.48 -11.50
C HIS A 98 -5.60 -11.64 -11.43
N PRO A 99 -5.06 -12.81 -11.84
CA PRO A 99 -3.62 -13.00 -11.93
C PRO A 99 -2.97 -11.87 -12.74
N LEU A 100 -2.00 -11.21 -12.11
CA LEU A 100 -1.10 -10.26 -12.72
C LEU A 100 0.07 -11.01 -13.36
N ASP A 101 0.58 -10.48 -14.46
CA ASP A 101 1.80 -10.97 -15.12
C ASP A 101 3.03 -10.54 -14.32
N LEU A 102 3.19 -11.16 -13.14
CA LEU A 102 4.27 -10.93 -12.19
C LEU A 102 4.75 -12.29 -11.66
N PRO A 103 6.06 -12.48 -11.42
CA PRO A 103 6.54 -13.67 -10.74
C PRO A 103 6.03 -13.72 -9.30
N ASP A 104 5.81 -14.93 -8.79
CA ASP A 104 5.53 -15.13 -7.37
C ASP A 104 6.70 -14.62 -6.51
N ALA A 105 6.38 -14.13 -5.31
CA ALA A 105 7.35 -13.64 -4.34
C ALA A 105 8.35 -12.58 -4.88
N SER A 106 7.93 -11.74 -5.84
CA SER A 106 8.79 -10.76 -6.52
C SER A 106 8.88 -9.38 -5.86
N HIS A 107 8.09 -9.13 -4.80
CA HIS A 107 8.04 -7.87 -4.06
C HIS A 107 8.24 -8.10 -2.57
N ASP A 108 8.92 -7.18 -1.88
CA ASP A 108 9.13 -7.24 -0.43
C ASP A 108 8.15 -6.35 0.37
N LEU A 109 7.39 -5.49 -0.33
CA LEU A 109 6.28 -4.72 0.22
C LEU A 109 5.02 -4.89 -0.65
N LEU A 110 3.87 -5.16 -0.01
CA LEU A 110 2.54 -5.12 -0.62
C LEU A 110 1.73 -3.99 0.01
N VAL A 111 1.18 -3.09 -0.82
CA VAL A 111 0.43 -1.91 -0.34
C VAL A 111 -1.06 -2.12 -0.53
N SER A 112 -1.80 -2.19 0.57
CA SER A 112 -3.27 -2.24 0.60
C SER A 112 -3.86 -1.02 1.30
N LEU A 113 -3.94 0.08 0.56
CA LEU A 113 -4.44 1.34 1.09
C LEU A 113 -5.62 1.83 0.25
N TYR A 114 -6.82 1.77 0.82
CA TYR A 114 -8.06 2.39 0.28
C TYR A 114 -8.61 1.82 -1.05
N ALA A 115 -8.05 0.74 -1.59
CA ALA A 115 -8.44 0.21 -2.90
C ALA A 115 -9.36 -1.02 -2.87
N GLY A 116 -9.55 -1.68 -1.72
CA GLY A 116 -10.38 -2.89 -1.59
C GLY A 116 -9.67 -4.01 -0.83
N PHE A 117 -9.95 -5.26 -1.20
CA PHE A 117 -9.36 -6.48 -0.62
C PHE A 117 -8.16 -6.95 -1.46
N ILE A 118 -6.95 -6.57 -1.04
CA ILE A 118 -5.70 -6.83 -1.77
C ILE A 118 -4.90 -7.97 -1.12
N SER A 119 -4.98 -8.08 0.21
CA SER A 119 -4.20 -9.00 1.04
C SER A 119 -4.22 -10.44 0.54
N LYS A 120 -5.38 -10.90 0.07
CA LYS A 120 -5.60 -12.26 -0.45
C LYS A 120 -5.22 -12.43 -1.94
N PRO A 121 -5.78 -11.67 -2.91
CA PRO A 121 -5.46 -11.89 -4.33
C PRO A 121 -4.01 -11.59 -4.68
N CYS A 122 -3.36 -10.65 -3.98
CA CYS A 122 -1.97 -10.28 -4.25
C CYS A 122 -0.96 -10.98 -3.33
N LYS A 123 -1.39 -11.82 -2.38
CA LYS A 123 -0.49 -12.51 -1.42
C LYS A 123 0.67 -13.20 -2.12
N ARG A 124 0.39 -13.89 -3.23
CA ARG A 124 1.37 -14.68 -4.01
C ARG A 124 2.57 -13.87 -4.52
N TYR A 125 2.40 -12.56 -4.73
CA TYR A 125 3.47 -11.69 -5.24
C TYR A 125 4.38 -11.14 -4.13
N LEU A 126 3.91 -11.14 -2.88
CA LEU A 126 4.70 -10.74 -1.72
C LEU A 126 5.68 -11.85 -1.34
N ALA A 127 6.95 -11.55 -1.14
CA ALA A 127 7.94 -12.52 -0.69
C ALA A 127 7.60 -13.07 0.70
N ILE A 128 8.03 -14.30 0.99
CA ILE A 128 8.03 -14.80 2.37
C ILE A 128 8.93 -13.89 3.22
N GLY A 129 8.44 -13.45 4.37
CA GLY A 129 9.10 -12.44 5.19
C GLY A 129 8.87 -11.00 4.71
N GLY A 130 8.32 -10.79 3.52
CA GLY A 130 7.85 -9.50 3.04
C GLY A 130 6.67 -8.97 3.85
N VAL A 131 6.39 -7.67 3.70
CA VAL A 131 5.41 -6.97 4.53
C VAL A 131 4.22 -6.50 3.70
N LEU A 132 3.02 -6.77 4.18
CA LEU A 132 1.79 -6.12 3.76
C LEU A 132 1.54 -4.91 4.66
N VAL A 133 1.37 -3.72 4.07
CA VAL A 133 0.78 -2.57 4.76
C VAL A 133 -0.70 -2.47 4.40
N ALA A 134 -1.58 -2.65 5.39
CA ALA A 134 -3.02 -2.63 5.17
C ALA A 134 -3.70 -1.62 6.09
N ASN A 135 -4.57 -0.77 5.55
CA ASN A 135 -5.49 0.01 6.38
C ASN A 135 -6.82 -0.71 6.58
N ASN A 136 -7.60 -0.24 7.54
CA ASN A 136 -8.89 -0.84 7.87
C ASN A 136 -10.07 -0.20 7.11
N SER A 137 -9.83 0.59 6.06
CA SER A 137 -10.90 1.33 5.37
C SER A 137 -11.91 0.38 4.73
N HIS A 138 -11.44 -0.57 3.93
CA HIS A 138 -12.25 -1.56 3.21
C HIS A 138 -12.26 -2.93 3.90
N GLY A 139 -11.66 -3.04 5.09
CA GLY A 139 -11.61 -4.26 5.89
C GLY A 139 -10.47 -5.21 5.57
N ASP A 140 -9.56 -4.84 4.67
CA ASP A 140 -8.45 -5.70 4.27
C ASP A 140 -7.43 -5.96 5.40
N ALA A 141 -7.23 -5.01 6.31
CA ALA A 141 -6.48 -5.25 7.54
C ALA A 141 -7.12 -6.35 8.41
N GLY A 142 -8.45 -6.42 8.47
CA GLY A 142 -9.16 -7.50 9.15
C GLY A 142 -9.03 -8.83 8.42
N LEU A 143 -9.02 -8.80 7.08
CA LEU A 143 -8.82 -10.01 6.27
C LEU A 143 -7.41 -10.59 6.47
N ALA A 144 -6.39 -9.72 6.48
CA ALA A 144 -5.02 -10.13 6.80
C ALA A 144 -4.87 -10.64 8.24
N ALA A 145 -5.62 -10.08 9.20
CA ALA A 145 -5.56 -10.49 10.61
C ALA A 145 -6.04 -11.92 10.86
N ILE A 146 -6.99 -12.42 10.06
CA ILE A 146 -7.56 -13.77 10.19
C ILE A 146 -6.90 -14.80 9.27
N ASP A 147 -5.99 -14.37 8.39
CA ASP A 147 -5.24 -15.25 7.50
C ASP A 147 -4.00 -15.80 8.25
N PRO A 148 -3.88 -17.12 8.43
CA PRO A 148 -2.77 -17.73 9.17
C PRO A 148 -1.41 -17.60 8.48
N ASP A 149 -1.36 -17.12 7.23
CA ASP A 149 -0.13 -16.84 6.52
C ASP A 149 0.38 -15.41 6.75
N TYR A 150 -0.32 -14.61 7.56
CA TYR A 150 0.12 -13.30 7.98
C TYR A 150 0.30 -13.25 9.51
N ALA A 151 1.31 -12.51 9.96
CA ALA A 151 1.47 -12.13 11.37
C ALA A 151 1.56 -10.62 11.49
N LEU A 152 0.79 -10.03 12.42
CA LEU A 152 0.96 -8.61 12.77
C LEU A 152 2.35 -8.43 13.37
N VAL A 153 3.15 -7.56 12.75
CA VAL A 153 4.53 -7.25 13.19
C VAL A 153 4.72 -5.78 13.54
N GLY A 154 3.74 -4.94 13.23
CA GLY A 154 3.82 -3.53 13.54
C GLY A 154 2.53 -2.79 13.20
N VAL A 155 2.44 -1.55 13.67
CA VAL A 155 1.38 -0.61 13.30
C VAL A 155 1.98 0.75 12.97
N LEU A 156 1.35 1.47 12.04
CA LEU A 156 1.64 2.88 11.82
C LEU A 156 0.83 3.73 12.80
N ALA A 157 1.55 4.39 13.70
CA ALA A 157 1.01 5.26 14.74
C ALA A 157 1.60 6.67 14.63
N GLY A 158 0.88 7.65 15.20
CA GLY A 158 1.29 9.05 15.21
C GLY A 158 0.36 9.98 14.43
N ARG A 159 0.79 11.23 14.26
CA ARG A 159 0.11 12.22 13.41
C ARG A 159 0.62 12.09 11.98
N THR A 160 -0.16 12.59 11.02
CA THR A 160 0.08 12.45 9.58
C THR A 160 1.50 12.86 9.13
N ASP A 161 2.13 13.81 9.82
CA ASP A 161 3.47 14.35 9.56
C ASP A 161 4.59 13.69 10.38
N ARG A 162 4.24 12.81 11.33
CA ARG A 162 5.18 12.14 12.25
C ARG A 162 4.77 10.69 12.48
N LEU A 163 4.45 9.99 11.40
CA LEU A 163 4.15 8.57 11.45
C LEU A 163 5.41 7.77 11.77
N ARG A 164 5.25 6.75 12.60
CA ARG A 164 6.30 5.78 12.93
C ARG A 164 5.70 4.39 13.01
N VAL A 165 6.53 3.40 12.73
CA VAL A 165 6.21 2.01 13.04
C VAL A 165 6.41 1.79 14.54
N SER A 166 5.41 1.22 15.20
CA SER A 166 5.52 0.70 16.57
C SER A 166 5.27 -0.81 16.55
N GLU A 167 6.09 -1.53 17.28
CA GLU A 167 6.01 -2.98 17.50
C GLU A 167 5.49 -3.30 18.91
N ASP A 168 5.03 -2.28 19.64
CA ASP A 168 4.66 -2.39 21.06
C ASP A 168 3.20 -2.82 21.22
N ALA A 169 2.96 -3.74 22.16
CA ALA A 169 1.61 -4.17 22.57
C ALA A 169 0.70 -4.54 21.38
N LEU A 170 1.26 -5.27 20.40
CA LEU A 170 0.55 -5.65 19.17
C LEU A 170 -0.71 -6.47 19.42
N ASP A 171 -0.73 -7.24 20.51
CA ASP A 171 -1.87 -8.01 21.01
C ASP A 171 -3.07 -7.13 21.42
N THR A 172 -2.86 -5.83 21.65
CA THR A 172 -3.93 -4.86 21.94
C THR A 172 -4.59 -4.28 20.69
N TYR A 173 -4.03 -4.52 19.51
CA TYR A 173 -4.56 -4.09 18.22
C TYR A 173 -5.42 -5.17 17.58
N LEU A 174 -6.25 -4.77 16.61
CA LEU A 174 -7.16 -5.67 15.88
C LEU A 174 -8.17 -6.42 16.78
N VAL A 175 -8.36 -5.97 18.02
CA VAL A 175 -9.42 -6.46 18.93
C VAL A 175 -10.75 -5.80 18.57
N PRO A 176 -11.76 -6.54 18.07
CA PRO A 176 -13.03 -5.94 17.65
C PRO A 176 -13.84 -5.44 18.84
N LYS A 177 -14.49 -4.28 18.70
CA LYS A 177 -15.41 -3.75 19.73
C LYS A 177 -16.62 -4.66 19.97
N SER A 178 -16.96 -5.51 19.01
CA SER A 178 -18.03 -6.51 19.13
C SER A 178 -17.67 -7.70 20.02
N GLY A 179 -16.39 -7.86 20.40
CA GLY A 179 -15.90 -9.03 21.14
C GLY A 179 -15.66 -10.28 20.29
N THR A 180 -16.29 -10.39 19.12
CA THR A 180 -16.11 -11.52 18.20
C THR A 180 -15.21 -11.15 17.01
N PRO A 181 -14.18 -11.97 16.67
CA PRO A 181 -13.41 -11.82 15.44
C PRO A 181 -14.29 -11.81 14.18
N PRO A 182 -14.01 -10.96 13.19
CA PRO A 182 -14.79 -10.93 11.95
C PRO A 182 -14.50 -12.17 11.09
N THR A 183 -15.49 -12.60 10.31
CA THR A 183 -15.27 -13.58 9.24
C THR A 183 -14.96 -12.87 7.90
N GLU A 184 -14.33 -13.58 6.96
CA GLU A 184 -14.12 -13.06 5.60
C GLU A 184 -15.44 -12.66 4.93
N GLU A 185 -16.48 -13.48 5.08
CA GLU A 185 -17.82 -13.18 4.53
C GLU A 185 -18.38 -11.87 5.11
N GLN A 186 -18.26 -11.67 6.42
CA GLN A 186 -18.71 -10.45 7.08
C GLN A 186 -17.95 -9.22 6.56
N LEU A 187 -16.63 -9.29 6.44
CA LEU A 187 -15.80 -8.19 5.92
C LEU A 187 -16.21 -7.84 4.49
N ARG A 188 -16.34 -8.85 3.62
CA ARG A 188 -16.75 -8.66 2.22
C ARG A 188 -18.14 -8.05 2.10
N ARG A 189 -19.10 -8.53 2.88
CA ARG A 189 -20.48 -8.01 2.89
C ARG A 189 -20.54 -6.57 3.39
N LEU A 190 -19.72 -6.20 4.37
CA LEU A 190 -19.68 -4.84 4.92
C LEU A 190 -19.03 -3.84 3.96
N GLY A 191 -18.07 -4.27 3.15
CA GLY A 191 -17.27 -3.38 2.28
C GLY A 191 -16.40 -2.37 3.05
N ARG A 192 -16.30 -2.53 4.37
CA ARG A 192 -15.53 -1.68 5.28
C ARG A 192 -14.97 -2.50 6.45
N GLY A 193 -13.95 -1.97 7.12
CA GLY A 193 -13.42 -2.60 8.32
C GLY A 193 -14.37 -2.57 9.51
N VAL A 194 -14.24 -3.58 10.38
CA VAL A 194 -14.87 -3.58 11.69
C VAL A 194 -14.23 -2.55 12.62
N ALA A 195 -14.97 -2.10 13.63
CA ALA A 195 -14.43 -1.16 14.61
C ALA A 195 -13.52 -1.91 15.60
N TYR A 196 -12.26 -1.48 15.69
CA TYR A 196 -11.31 -1.98 16.70
C TYR A 196 -11.30 -1.10 17.94
N THR A 197 -10.98 -1.68 19.09
CA THR A 197 -10.81 -0.95 20.37
C THR A 197 -9.68 0.06 20.27
N ARG A 198 -8.58 -0.32 19.63
CA ARG A 198 -7.40 0.52 19.36
C ARG A 198 -7.15 0.63 17.85
N PRO A 199 -7.53 1.75 17.21
CA PRO A 199 -7.25 1.96 15.79
C PRO A 199 -5.79 2.37 15.54
N ALA A 200 -5.28 2.02 14.37
CA ALA A 200 -4.02 2.51 13.81
C ALA A 200 -4.26 3.12 12.41
N VAL A 201 -3.30 3.91 11.92
CA VAL A 201 -3.35 4.46 10.55
C VAL A 201 -3.30 3.33 9.52
N ALA A 202 -2.39 2.38 9.74
CA ALA A 202 -2.33 1.12 9.03
C ALA A 202 -1.65 0.06 9.92
N TYR A 203 -1.79 -1.20 9.51
CA TYR A 203 -1.26 -2.38 10.17
C TYR A 203 -0.24 -3.02 9.24
N LEU A 204 0.85 -3.53 9.81
CA LEU A 204 1.94 -4.15 9.07
C LEU A 204 1.94 -5.65 9.37
N PHE A 205 1.74 -6.45 8.33
CA PHE A 205 1.69 -7.90 8.43
C PHE A 205 2.87 -8.52 7.69
N ARG A 206 3.63 -9.38 8.36
CA ARG A 206 4.67 -10.17 7.71
C ARG A 206 4.05 -11.42 7.09
N ARG A 207 4.34 -11.70 5.82
CA ARG A 207 3.96 -12.96 5.16
C ARG A 207 4.80 -14.11 5.71
N LEU A 208 4.17 -15.19 6.15
CA LEU A 208 4.78 -16.38 6.74
C LEU A 208 4.86 -17.56 5.77
N ARG A 209 3.87 -17.69 4.86
CA ARG A 209 3.75 -18.76 3.86
C ARG A 209 3.19 -18.20 2.56
#